data_AF-A0A401PWF5-F1
#
_entry.id   AF-A0A401PWF5-F1
#
_cell.length_a   1.000
_cell.length_b   1.000
_cell.length_c   1.000
_cell.angle_alpha   90.00
_cell.angle_beta   90.00
_cell.angle_gamma   90.00
#
_symmetry.space_group_name_H-M   'P 1'
#
loop_
_entity.id
_entity.type
_entity.pdbx_description
1 polymer ?
#
loop_
_entity_poly.entity_id
_entity_poly.type
_entity_poly.pdbx_seq_one_letter_code
_entity_poly.pdbx_strand_id
1 'polypeptide(L)'
;MYSSWLNPLFRIGYKRRLEENDLYKVLPEDGSAKLGEELQRHWDKEVQKAKNQARIPHLTKAILKCFWKPYIILGAFTFLEEIIRIAQPIMLGKIINYFENYNPEDTEAYKVAFGYAAGITLCTLFLAILHHLYFFHVQRTGMKLRVAMCHMIYRKALRLSNVALAKTTTGQIVNLLSNDVNKFDQVTIFLHFLWVGPLQAIAVVALLWQEIGPSCMAGMAVLLILMPTQTIFGKWFSVLRGKTAVLTDNRIRTMNEVISGMRIIKMYAWEKPFTNLIAQIRSV
;
A
#
# COMPACT_ATOMS: atom_id res chain seq x y z
N MET A 1 -2.09 -9.18 21.89
CA MET A 1 -1.72 -9.85 20.62
C MET A 1 -2.69 -9.45 19.52
N TYR A 2 -4.00 -9.48 19.76
CA TYR A 2 -4.97 -8.69 19.01
C TYR A 2 -4.91 -7.22 19.46
N SER A 3 -5.31 -6.30 18.59
CA SER A 3 -5.35 -4.84 18.80
C SER A 3 -6.31 -4.38 19.91
N SER A 4 -6.57 -5.22 20.92
CA SER A 4 -7.44 -4.95 22.07
C SER A 4 -7.01 -3.74 22.88
N TRP A 5 -5.75 -3.32 22.78
CA TRP A 5 -5.26 -2.07 23.38
C TRP A 5 -5.92 -0.82 22.78
N LEU A 6 -6.52 -0.92 21.58
CA LEU A 6 -7.34 0.15 20.97
C LEU A 6 -8.77 0.18 21.51
N ASN A 7 -9.25 -0.87 22.18
CA ASN A 7 -10.63 -0.94 22.67
C ASN A 7 -11.02 0.24 23.59
N PRO A 8 -10.15 0.73 24.51
CA PRO A 8 -10.44 1.92 25.29
C PRO A 8 -10.69 3.16 24.41
N LEU A 9 -9.85 3.38 23.40
CA LEU A 9 -9.99 4.50 22.47
C LEU A 9 -11.29 4.39 21.65
N PHE A 10 -11.62 3.20 21.15
CA PHE A 10 -12.87 2.97 20.44
C PHE A 10 -14.10 3.19 21.32
N ARG A 11 -14.02 2.81 22.61
CA ARG A 11 -15.10 3.06 23.56
C ARG A 11 -15.31 4.56 23.83
N ILE A 12 -14.24 5.36 23.83
CA ILE A 12 -14.34 6.83 23.92
C ILE A 12 -14.96 7.37 22.63
N GLY A 13 -14.46 6.96 21.46
CA GLY A 13 -14.95 7.37 20.14
C GLY A 13 -16.42 7.00 19.88
N TYR A 14 -16.90 5.91 20.48
CA TYR A 14 -18.32 5.53 20.45
C TYR A 14 -19.20 6.49 21.27
N LYS A 15 -18.70 7.01 22.39
CA LYS A 15 -19.46 7.88 23.30
C LYS A 15 -19.43 9.35 22.92
N ARG A 16 -18.30 9.81 22.38
CA ARG A 16 -18.11 11.21 21.96
C ARG A 16 -17.09 11.30 20.84
N ARG A 17 -17.06 12.44 20.15
CA ARG A 17 -16.01 12.76 19.19
C ARG A 17 -14.64 12.77 19.89
N LEU A 18 -13.66 12.10 19.27
CA LEU A 18 -12.28 12.06 19.75
C LEU A 18 -11.63 13.43 19.63
N GLU A 19 -10.88 13.80 20.66
CA GLU A 19 -10.04 15.00 20.72
C GLU A 19 -8.56 14.61 20.71
N GLU A 20 -7.66 15.57 20.46
CA GLU A 20 -6.22 15.31 20.38
C GLU A 20 -5.67 14.70 21.68
N ASN A 21 -6.20 15.12 22.83
CA ASN A 21 -5.81 14.62 24.15
C ASN A 21 -6.21 13.16 24.40
N ASP A 22 -7.14 12.60 23.60
CA ASP A 22 -7.53 11.19 23.69
C ASP A 22 -6.53 10.26 23.00
N LEU A 23 -5.68 10.81 22.12
CA LEU A 23 -4.74 10.04 21.34
C LEU A 23 -3.50 9.68 22.17
N TYR A 24 -3.03 8.45 21.99
CA TYR A 24 -1.79 8.00 22.60
C TYR A 24 -0.60 8.78 22.04
N LYS A 25 0.33 9.14 22.93
CA LYS A 25 1.63 9.66 22.51
C LYS A 25 2.37 8.59 21.68
N VAL A 26 3.10 9.06 20.68
CA VAL A 26 3.92 8.20 19.83
C VAL A 26 4.98 7.50 20.69
N LEU A 27 5.24 6.22 20.39
CA LEU A 27 6.29 5.46 21.05
C LEU A 27 7.65 6.16 20.86
N PRO A 28 8.55 6.17 21.86
CA PRO A 28 9.87 6.80 21.74
C PRO A 28 10.70 6.27 20.56
N GLU A 29 10.51 5.00 20.19
CA GLU A 29 11.15 4.37 19.04
C GLU A 29 10.60 4.79 17.68
N ASP A 30 9.40 5.38 17.64
CA ASP A 30 8.73 5.90 16.45
C ASP A 30 8.83 7.43 16.35
N GLY A 31 9.56 8.07 17.27
CA GLY A 31 9.75 9.52 17.30
C GLY A 31 10.55 10.04 16.11
N SER A 32 10.15 11.20 15.58
CA SER A 32 10.75 11.80 14.38
C SER A 32 12.22 12.17 14.54
N ALA A 33 12.64 12.61 15.73
CA ALA A 33 14.03 12.93 16.02
C ALA A 33 14.92 11.68 15.89
N LYS A 34 14.55 10.58 16.55
CA LYS A 34 15.33 9.33 16.52
C LYS A 34 15.42 8.76 15.11
N LEU A 35 14.28 8.58 14.44
CA LEU A 35 14.21 8.00 13.10
C LEU A 35 14.93 8.88 12.06
N GLY A 36 14.73 10.20 12.15
CA GLY A 36 15.37 11.17 11.26
C GLY A 36 16.88 11.23 11.43
N GLU A 37 17.38 11.26 12.67
CA GLU A 37 18.82 11.23 12.95
C GLU A 37 19.46 9.93 12.50
N GLU A 38 18.80 8.78 12.68
CA GLU A 38 19.35 7.49 12.29
C GLU A 38 19.53 7.40 10.77
N LEU A 39 18.51 7.80 9.99
CA LEU A 39 18.61 7.84 8.54
C LEU A 39 19.62 8.88 8.06
N GLN A 40 19.67 10.05 8.70
CA GLN A 40 20.66 11.08 8.41
C GLN A 40 22.09 10.59 8.63
N ARG A 41 22.37 9.87 9.72
CA ARG A 41 23.69 9.27 9.98
C ARG A 41 24.10 8.29 8.86
N HIS A 42 23.16 7.50 8.36
CA HIS A 42 23.40 6.59 7.23
C HIS A 42 23.63 7.34 5.92
N TRP A 43 22.89 8.42 5.69
CA TRP A 43 23.08 9.31 4.54
C TRP A 43 24.45 9.99 4.56
N ASP A 44 24.86 10.55 5.70
CA ASP A 44 26.15 11.23 5.84
C ASP A 44 27.33 10.27 5.60
N LYS A 45 27.22 9.02 6.10
CA LYS A 45 28.18 7.94 5.79
C LYS A 45 28.23 7.59 4.31
N GLU A 46 27.08 7.54 3.64
CA GLU A 46 27.01 7.26 2.20
C GLU A 46 27.59 8.40 1.37
N VAL A 47 27.35 9.66 1.75
CA VAL A 47 27.95 10.85 1.12
C VAL A 47 29.47 10.83 1.26
N GLN A 48 30.00 10.55 2.46
CA GLN A 48 31.44 10.46 2.66
C GLN A 48 32.07 9.32 1.84
N LYS A 49 31.43 8.14 1.82
CA LYS A 49 31.91 7.00 1.02
C LYS A 49 31.85 7.31 -0.48
N ALA A 50 30.80 7.98 -0.94
CA ALA A 50 30.64 8.37 -2.33
C ALA A 50 31.72 9.38 -2.76
N LYS A 51 32.04 10.36 -1.89
CA LYS A 51 33.14 11.30 -2.11
C LYS A 51 34.50 10.60 -2.26
N ASN A 52 34.81 9.67 -1.36
CA ASN A 52 36.08 8.90 -1.43
C ASN A 52 36.19 8.03 -2.69
N GLN A 53 35.06 7.64 -3.27
CA GLN A 53 34.98 6.78 -4.45
C GLN A 53 34.67 7.56 -5.74
N ALA A 54 34.73 8.90 -5.71
CA ALA A 54 34.39 9.78 -6.83
C ALA A 54 33.06 9.42 -7.53
N ARG A 55 32.04 9.01 -6.75
CA ARG A 55 30.73 8.60 -7.26
C ARG A 55 29.61 9.45 -6.67
N ILE A 56 28.44 9.37 -7.29
CA ILE A 56 27.22 10.02 -6.80
C ILE A 56 26.69 9.23 -5.58
N PRO A 57 26.31 9.90 -4.46
CA PRO A 57 25.67 9.24 -3.34
C PRO A 57 24.24 8.83 -3.68
N HIS A 58 23.83 7.63 -3.26
CA HIS A 58 22.47 7.11 -3.51
C HIS A 58 21.68 6.98 -2.23
N LEU A 59 20.54 7.68 -2.15
CA LEU A 59 19.68 7.65 -0.97
C LEU A 59 19.12 6.26 -0.70
N THR A 60 18.86 5.49 -1.75
CA THR A 60 18.40 4.09 -1.65
C THR A 60 19.35 3.21 -0.84
N LYS A 61 20.67 3.43 -0.95
CA LYS A 61 21.67 2.69 -0.15
C LYS A 61 21.61 3.06 1.33
N ALA A 62 21.37 4.33 1.65
CA ALA A 62 21.21 4.79 3.03
C ALA A 62 19.92 4.23 3.65
N ILE A 63 18.79 4.31 2.92
CA ILE A 63 17.51 3.75 3.32
C ILE A 63 17.64 2.24 3.56
N LEU A 64 18.20 1.52 2.60
CA LEU A 64 18.36 0.07 2.70
C LEU A 64 19.17 -0.28 3.95
N LYS A 65 20.33 0.33 4.16
CA LYS A 65 21.15 0.05 5.35
C LYS A 65 20.46 0.38 6.67
N CYS A 66 19.61 1.39 6.71
CA CYS A 66 18.87 1.80 7.90
C CYS A 66 17.74 0.83 8.24
N PHE A 67 16.97 0.36 7.25
CA PHE A 67 15.72 -0.37 7.48
C PHE A 67 15.73 -1.85 7.09
N TRP A 68 16.76 -2.37 6.41
CA TRP A 68 16.74 -3.75 5.88
C TRP A 68 16.65 -4.84 6.94
N LYS A 69 17.28 -4.66 8.12
CA LYS A 69 17.31 -5.70 9.17
C LYS A 69 15.92 -6.05 9.72
N PRO A 70 15.12 -5.09 10.22
CA PRO A 70 13.75 -5.40 10.63
C PRO A 70 12.88 -5.81 9.44
N TYR A 71 13.15 -5.25 8.26
CA TYR A 71 12.33 -5.50 7.07
C TYR A 71 12.50 -6.91 6.50
N ILE A 72 13.71 -7.47 6.46
CA ILE A 72 13.94 -8.82 5.92
C ILE A 72 13.23 -9.92 6.72
N ILE A 73 13.08 -9.72 8.04
CA ILE A 73 12.32 -10.62 8.91
C ILE A 73 10.85 -10.68 8.45
N LEU A 74 10.27 -9.54 8.05
CA LEU A 74 8.90 -9.49 7.51
C LEU A 74 8.78 -10.27 6.20
N GLY A 75 9.84 -10.32 5.40
CA GLY A 75 9.89 -11.14 4.20
C GLY A 75 9.76 -12.63 4.47
N ALA A 76 10.36 -13.12 5.57
CA ALA A 76 10.19 -14.51 5.99
C ALA A 76 8.73 -14.82 6.39
N PHE A 77 8.06 -13.86 7.05
CA PHE A 77 6.63 -13.97 7.36
C PHE A 77 5.77 -14.02 6.10
N THR A 78 6.02 -13.14 5.11
CA THR A 78 5.30 -13.17 3.82
C THR A 78 5.48 -14.50 3.11
N PHE A 79 6.70 -15.05 3.11
CA PHE A 79 6.97 -16.34 2.49
C PHE A 79 6.25 -17.49 3.19
N LEU A 80 6.21 -17.48 4.52
CA LEU A 80 5.45 -18.45 5.30
C LEU A 80 3.94 -18.36 5.03
N GLU A 81 3.39 -17.15 4.90
CA GLU A 81 1.99 -16.94 4.51
C GLU A 81 1.67 -17.62 3.17
N GLU A 82 2.52 -17.44 2.16
CA GLU A 82 2.27 -18.06 0.85
C GLU A 82 2.43 -19.59 0.87
N ILE A 83 3.34 -20.14 1.66
CA ILE A 83 3.44 -21.60 1.84
C ILE A 83 2.12 -22.15 2.38
N ILE A 84 1.56 -21.52 3.42
CA ILE A 84 0.30 -21.96 4.04
C ILE A 84 -0.85 -21.83 3.05
N ARG A 85 -0.88 -20.76 2.28
CA ARG A 85 -1.89 -20.51 1.26
C ARG A 85 -1.85 -21.53 0.12
N ILE A 86 -0.67 -22.04 -0.24
CA ILE A 86 -0.50 -23.14 -1.19
C ILE A 86 -0.87 -24.50 -0.57
N ALA A 87 -0.63 -24.71 0.72
CA ALA A 87 -0.97 -25.96 1.40
C ALA A 87 -2.48 -26.22 1.48
N GLN A 88 -3.29 -25.16 1.66
CA GLN A 88 -4.75 -25.25 1.76
C GLN A 88 -5.44 -25.97 0.59
N PRO A 89 -5.21 -25.61 -0.70
CA PRO A 89 -5.82 -26.32 -1.82
C PRO A 89 -5.35 -27.78 -1.94
N ILE A 90 -4.11 -28.10 -1.55
CA ILE A 90 -3.62 -29.49 -1.53
C ILE A 90 -4.42 -30.32 -0.53
N MET A 91 -4.61 -29.80 0.69
CA MET A 91 -5.41 -30.45 1.73
C MET A 91 -6.88 -30.58 1.31
N LEU A 92 -7.43 -29.55 0.65
CA LEU A 92 -8.78 -29.58 0.11
C LEU A 92 -8.93 -30.68 -0.95
N GLY A 93 -7.96 -30.82 -1.85
CA GLY A 93 -7.94 -31.90 -2.85
C GLY A 93 -7.95 -33.30 -2.21
N LYS A 94 -7.25 -33.50 -1.08
CA LYS A 94 -7.29 -34.76 -0.32
C LYS A 94 -8.67 -35.03 0.29
N ILE A 95 -9.36 -34.00 0.77
CA ILE A 95 -10.73 -34.13 1.28
C ILE A 95 -11.69 -34.49 0.13
N ILE A 96 -11.56 -33.86 -1.03
CA ILE A 96 -12.39 -34.18 -2.21
C ILE A 96 -12.19 -35.65 -2.61
N ASN A 97 -10.94 -36.10 -2.71
CA ASN A 97 -10.61 -37.49 -3.05
C ASN A 97 -11.20 -38.50 -2.05
N TYR A 98 -11.22 -38.16 -0.75
CA TYR A 98 -11.90 -38.99 0.26
C TYR A 98 -13.40 -39.16 -0.03
N PHE A 99 -14.09 -38.09 -0.44
CA PHE A 99 -15.51 -38.18 -0.76
C PHE A 99 -15.78 -38.89 -2.09
N GLU A 100 -14.89 -38.76 -3.08
CA GLU A 100 -15.00 -39.50 -4.35
C GLU A 100 -14.84 -41.01 -4.16
N ASN A 101 -13.94 -41.42 -3.25
CA ASN A 101 -13.65 -42.82 -2.95
C ASN A 101 -14.21 -43.27 -1.60
N TYR A 102 -15.37 -42.73 -1.21
CA TYR A 102 -15.95 -42.97 0.11
C TYR A 102 -16.25 -44.46 0.33
N ASN A 103 -15.65 -45.03 1.37
CA ASN A 103 -15.93 -46.40 1.82
C ASN A 103 -16.38 -46.35 3.30
N PRO A 104 -17.61 -46.78 3.64
CA PRO A 104 -18.12 -46.75 5.00
C PRO A 104 -17.30 -47.58 6.00
N GLU A 105 -16.60 -48.61 5.53
CA GLU A 105 -15.80 -49.50 6.38
C GLU A 105 -14.39 -48.93 6.68
N ASP A 106 -13.94 -47.93 5.92
CA ASP A 106 -12.62 -47.33 6.07
C ASP A 106 -12.63 -46.18 7.09
N THR A 107 -12.64 -46.59 8.36
CA THR A 107 -12.60 -45.65 9.50
C THR A 107 -11.29 -44.85 9.55
N GLU A 108 -10.20 -45.37 8.98
CA GLU A 108 -8.92 -44.66 8.95
C GLU A 108 -8.93 -43.52 7.92
N ALA A 109 -9.50 -43.75 6.72
CA ALA A 109 -9.71 -42.69 5.74
C ALA A 109 -10.58 -41.56 6.29
N TYR A 110 -11.63 -41.87 7.06
CA TYR A 110 -12.45 -40.87 7.75
C TYR A 110 -11.63 -40.01 8.71
N LYS A 111 -10.78 -40.61 9.56
CA LYS A 111 -9.92 -39.88 10.50
C LYS A 111 -8.92 -38.98 9.77
N VAL A 112 -8.33 -39.46 8.68
CA VAL A 112 -7.39 -38.70 7.85
C VAL A 112 -8.07 -37.49 7.21
N ALA A 113 -9.25 -37.69 6.62
CA ALA A 113 -10.03 -36.60 6.02
C ALA A 113 -10.46 -35.55 7.05
N PHE A 114 -10.90 -35.98 8.24
CA PHE A 114 -11.20 -35.08 9.35
C PHE A 114 -9.94 -34.31 9.82
N GLY A 115 -8.78 -34.97 9.85
CA GLY A 115 -7.49 -34.35 10.12
C GLY A 115 -7.13 -33.25 9.12
N TYR A 116 -7.34 -33.48 7.83
CA TYR A 116 -7.17 -32.46 6.80
C TYR A 116 -8.16 -31.29 6.97
N ALA A 117 -9.43 -31.56 7.29
CA ALA A 117 -10.43 -30.52 7.50
C ALA A 117 -10.09 -29.63 8.72
N ALA A 118 -9.70 -30.25 9.83
CA ALA A 118 -9.21 -29.56 11.01
C ALA A 118 -7.95 -28.75 10.68
N GLY A 119 -7.03 -29.33 9.92
CA GLY A 119 -5.81 -28.68 9.46
C GLY A 119 -6.09 -27.44 8.60
N ILE A 120 -7.01 -27.50 7.63
CA ILE A 120 -7.42 -26.32 6.83
C ILE A 120 -7.97 -25.22 7.73
N THR A 121 -8.82 -25.58 8.70
CA THR A 121 -9.41 -24.64 9.65
C THR A 121 -8.32 -23.95 10.48
N LEU A 122 -7.38 -24.72 11.03
CA LEU A 122 -6.25 -24.19 11.79
C LEU A 122 -5.32 -23.33 10.93
N CYS A 123 -5.00 -23.77 9.72
CA CYS A 123 -4.22 -23.00 8.75
C CYS A 123 -4.90 -21.66 8.42
N THR A 124 -6.22 -21.64 8.27
CA THR A 124 -6.99 -20.41 7.98
C THR A 124 -6.92 -19.43 9.15
N LEU A 125 -7.12 -19.90 10.38
CA LEU A 125 -7.02 -19.07 11.58
C LEU A 125 -5.60 -18.54 11.79
N PHE A 126 -4.60 -19.41 11.62
CA PHE A 126 -3.20 -19.02 11.76
C PHE A 126 -2.79 -18.02 10.67
N LEU A 127 -3.20 -18.24 9.41
CA LEU A 127 -2.96 -17.31 8.30
C LEU A 127 -3.58 -15.94 8.59
N ALA A 128 -4.81 -15.87 9.11
CA ALA A 128 -5.45 -14.62 9.47
C ALA A 128 -4.64 -13.85 10.54
N ILE A 129 -4.17 -14.54 11.58
CA ILE A 129 -3.32 -13.94 12.62
C ILE A 129 -2.00 -13.45 12.03
N LEU A 130 -1.33 -14.31 11.26
CA LEU A 130 -0.03 -14.03 10.65
C LEU A 130 -0.13 -12.80 9.74
N HIS A 131 -1.15 -12.79 8.88
CA HIS A 131 -1.41 -11.71 7.93
C HIS A 131 -1.62 -10.37 8.62
N HIS A 132 -2.42 -10.32 9.69
CA HIS A 132 -2.63 -9.08 10.42
C HIS A 132 -1.37 -8.60 11.16
N LEU A 133 -0.57 -9.51 11.74
CA LEU A 133 0.70 -9.17 12.37
C LEU A 133 1.70 -8.64 11.33
N TYR A 134 1.86 -9.35 10.22
CA TYR A 134 2.68 -8.92 9.09
C TYR A 134 2.26 -7.53 8.60
N PHE A 135 0.96 -7.35 8.32
CA PHE A 135 0.42 -6.10 7.79
C PHE A 135 0.65 -4.91 8.74
N PHE A 136 0.46 -5.13 10.04
CA PHE A 136 0.76 -4.11 11.05
C PHE A 136 2.25 -3.72 11.05
N HIS A 137 3.15 -4.70 11.05
CA HIS A 137 4.59 -4.42 11.11
C HIS A 137 5.15 -3.81 9.81
N VAL A 138 4.63 -4.22 8.65
CA VAL A 138 5.08 -3.68 7.36
C VAL A 138 4.58 -2.24 7.18
N GLN A 139 3.34 -1.93 7.57
CA GLN A 139 2.82 -0.56 7.58
C GLN A 139 3.58 0.34 8.56
N ARG A 140 3.87 -0.17 9.76
CA ARG A 140 4.69 0.55 10.74
C ARG A 140 6.08 0.87 10.20
N THR A 141 6.68 -0.05 9.44
CA THR A 141 7.98 0.19 8.79
C THR A 141 7.91 1.27 7.71
N GLY A 142 6.86 1.25 6.88
CA GLY A 142 6.57 2.32 5.91
C GLY A 142 6.45 3.69 6.58
N MET A 143 5.63 3.76 7.65
CA MET A 143 5.46 4.96 8.45
C MET A 143 6.79 5.48 9.02
N LYS A 144 7.63 4.60 9.58
CA LYS A 144 8.95 4.97 10.10
C LYS A 144 9.84 5.59 9.02
N LEU A 145 9.87 4.99 7.83
CA LEU A 145 10.62 5.50 6.69
C LEU A 145 10.08 6.87 6.23
N ARG A 146 8.77 7.03 6.12
CA ARG A 146 8.11 8.31 5.80
C ARG A 146 8.51 9.40 6.79
N VAL A 147 8.41 9.13 8.10
CA VAL A 147 8.75 10.09 9.15
C VAL A 147 10.23 10.48 9.10
N ALA A 148 11.13 9.51 8.91
CA ALA A 148 12.57 9.78 8.76
C ALA A 148 12.87 10.66 7.54
N MET A 149 12.20 10.39 6.41
CA MET A 149 12.32 11.18 5.19
C MET A 149 11.82 12.61 5.38
N CYS A 150 10.67 12.80 6.02
CA CYS A 150 10.15 14.13 6.35
C CYS A 150 11.14 14.93 7.20
N HIS A 151 11.74 14.29 8.22
CA HIS A 151 12.76 14.93 9.06
C HIS A 151 13.96 15.41 8.22
N MET A 152 14.51 14.54 7.36
CA MET A 152 15.66 14.90 6.52
C MET A 152 15.34 16.02 5.52
N ILE A 153 14.17 15.96 4.88
CA ILE A 153 13.71 16.99 3.94
C ILE A 153 13.56 18.33 4.66
N TYR A 154 12.91 18.34 5.82
CA TYR A 154 12.72 19.55 6.63
C TYR A 154 14.06 20.14 7.07
N ARG A 155 14.98 19.30 7.58
CA ARG A 155 16.34 19.71 7.96
C ARG A 155 17.12 20.31 6.79
N LYS A 156 16.93 19.77 5.57
CA LYS A 156 17.56 20.31 4.36
C LYS A 156 16.91 21.61 3.89
N ALA A 157 15.58 21.72 3.96
CA ALA A 157 14.82 22.93 3.64
C ALA A 157 15.30 24.13 4.44
N LEU A 158 15.54 23.95 5.74
CA LEU A 158 16.04 25.01 6.63
C LEU A 158 17.49 25.45 6.36
N ARG A 159 18.23 24.74 5.50
CA ARG A 159 19.65 25.00 5.19
C ARG A 159 19.89 25.29 3.70
N LEU A 160 18.81 25.43 2.92
CA LEU A 160 18.90 25.77 1.51
C LEU A 160 19.22 27.27 1.35
N SER A 161 20.11 27.61 0.43
CA SER A 161 20.40 29.00 0.09
C SER A 161 19.25 29.60 -0.73
N ASN A 162 19.12 30.94 -0.73
CA ASN A 162 18.10 31.62 -1.53
C ASN A 162 18.20 31.30 -3.03
N VAL A 163 19.41 31.11 -3.56
CA VAL A 163 19.64 30.70 -4.96
C VAL A 163 19.08 29.30 -5.24
N ALA A 164 19.22 28.38 -4.29
CA ALA A 164 18.65 27.04 -4.43
C ALA A 164 17.13 27.03 -4.21
N LEU A 165 16.61 27.88 -3.32
CA LEU A 165 15.17 28.06 -3.09
C LEU A 165 14.47 28.67 -4.33
N ALA A 166 15.17 29.50 -5.10
CA ALA A 166 14.67 29.99 -6.38
C ALA A 166 14.48 28.86 -7.42
N LYS A 167 15.26 27.76 -7.30
CA LYS A 167 15.13 26.56 -8.15
C LYS A 167 14.16 25.52 -7.58
N THR A 168 14.05 25.43 -6.26
CA THR A 168 13.13 24.53 -5.56
C THR A 168 12.16 25.36 -4.72
N THR A 169 10.97 25.62 -5.26
CA THR A 169 9.98 26.49 -4.60
C THR A 169 9.44 25.86 -3.32
N THR A 170 8.96 26.69 -2.39
CA THR A 170 8.29 26.21 -1.16
C THR A 170 7.14 25.26 -1.49
N GLY A 171 6.39 25.51 -2.56
CA GLY A 171 5.31 24.62 -3.02
C GLY A 171 5.80 23.23 -3.42
N GLN A 172 6.96 23.12 -4.08
CA GLN A 172 7.56 21.83 -4.43
C GLN A 172 8.00 21.06 -3.18
N ILE A 173 8.54 21.74 -2.16
CA ILE A 173 8.91 21.11 -0.89
C ILE A 173 7.67 20.59 -0.14
N VAL A 174 6.60 21.38 -0.11
CA VAL A 174 5.31 20.95 0.47
C VAL A 174 4.76 19.74 -0.28
N ASN A 175 4.78 19.74 -1.61
CA ASN A 175 4.35 18.58 -2.39
C ASN A 175 5.16 17.31 -2.07
N LEU A 176 6.49 17.45 -1.93
CA LEU A 176 7.36 16.34 -1.56
C LEU A 176 6.99 15.76 -0.18
N LEU A 177 6.71 16.62 0.81
CA LEU A 177 6.32 16.24 2.17
C LEU A 177 4.88 15.71 2.28
N SER A 178 3.98 16.11 1.39
CA SER A 178 2.56 15.74 1.44
C SER A 178 2.18 14.59 0.51
N ASN A 179 2.91 14.35 -0.57
CA ASN A 179 2.56 13.35 -1.59
C ASN A 179 3.64 12.29 -1.79
N ASP A 180 4.88 12.70 -2.07
CA ASP A 180 5.94 11.77 -2.47
C ASP A 180 6.36 10.85 -1.31
N VAL A 181 6.56 11.39 -0.11
CA VAL A 181 6.94 10.58 1.06
C VAL A 181 5.87 9.58 1.48
N ASN A 182 4.59 9.85 1.18
CA ASN A 182 3.49 8.92 1.45
C ASN A 182 3.55 7.66 0.56
N LYS A 183 4.30 7.69 -0.55
CA LYS A 183 4.51 6.49 -1.39
C LYS A 183 5.32 5.42 -0.67
N PHE A 184 6.16 5.78 0.30
CA PHE A 184 6.93 4.80 1.07
C PHE A 184 6.04 3.87 1.87
N ASP A 185 4.91 4.34 2.39
CA ASP A 185 3.93 3.51 3.11
C ASP A 185 3.41 2.36 2.22
N GLN A 186 3.21 2.62 0.93
CA GLN A 186 2.73 1.63 -0.04
C GLN A 186 3.85 0.73 -0.54
N VAL A 187 5.01 1.30 -0.89
CA VAL A 187 6.15 0.54 -1.41
C VAL A 187 6.59 -0.55 -0.43
N THR A 188 6.62 -0.25 0.88
CA THR A 188 6.99 -1.25 1.88
C THR A 188 6.02 -2.41 1.96
N ILE A 189 4.73 -2.22 1.66
CA ILE A 189 3.74 -3.31 1.63
C ILE A 189 4.00 -4.25 0.45
N PHE A 190 4.30 -3.68 -0.73
CA PHE A 190 4.38 -4.47 -1.96
C PHE A 190 5.76 -5.05 -2.29
N LEU A 191 6.84 -4.56 -1.69
CA LEU A 191 8.20 -4.91 -2.11
C LEU A 191 8.50 -6.42 -1.97
N HIS A 192 8.00 -7.09 -0.93
CA HIS A 192 8.22 -8.54 -0.78
C HIS A 192 7.49 -9.38 -1.83
N PHE A 193 6.39 -8.89 -2.41
CA PHE A 193 5.71 -9.60 -3.49
C PHE A 193 6.51 -9.67 -4.79
N LEU A 194 7.55 -8.83 -4.95
CA LEU A 194 8.44 -8.89 -6.13
C LEU A 194 9.22 -10.20 -6.23
N TRP A 195 9.54 -10.84 -5.10
CA TRP A 195 10.27 -12.12 -5.08
C TRP A 195 9.37 -13.27 -4.65
N VAL A 196 8.45 -13.04 -3.70
CA VAL A 196 7.48 -14.05 -3.26
C VAL A 196 6.50 -14.41 -4.38
N GLY A 197 6.00 -13.42 -5.13
CA GLY A 197 5.02 -13.63 -6.20
C GLY A 197 5.52 -14.58 -7.30
N PRO A 198 6.72 -14.38 -7.87
CA PRO A 198 7.30 -15.33 -8.82
C PRO A 198 7.49 -16.74 -8.25
N LEU A 199 7.98 -16.87 -7.02
CA LEU A 199 8.14 -18.18 -6.36
C LEU A 199 6.80 -18.89 -6.17
N GLN A 200 5.78 -18.16 -5.72
CA GLN A 200 4.41 -18.66 -5.60
C GLN A 200 3.85 -19.11 -6.95
N ALA A 201 4.02 -18.30 -8.01
CA ALA A 201 3.56 -18.64 -9.34
C ALA A 201 4.22 -19.93 -9.85
N ILE A 202 5.53 -20.09 -9.66
CA ILE A 202 6.26 -21.32 -10.01
C ILE A 202 5.70 -22.52 -9.24
N ALA A 203 5.50 -22.39 -7.93
CA ALA A 203 4.97 -23.47 -7.11
C ALA A 203 3.55 -23.89 -7.52
N VAL A 204 2.66 -22.92 -7.77
CA VAL A 204 1.28 -23.19 -8.21
C VAL A 204 1.26 -23.83 -9.60
N VAL A 205 2.07 -23.34 -10.55
CA VAL A 205 2.17 -23.95 -11.89
C VAL A 205 2.72 -25.37 -11.81
N ALA A 206 3.73 -25.62 -10.97
CA ALA A 206 4.27 -26.96 -10.77
C ALA A 206 3.22 -27.93 -10.20
N LEU A 207 2.42 -27.49 -9.22
CA LEU A 207 1.33 -28.29 -8.67
C LEU A 207 0.24 -28.57 -9.71
N LEU A 208 -0.19 -27.56 -10.46
CA LEU A 208 -1.19 -27.76 -11.52
C LEU A 208 -0.68 -28.68 -12.63
N TRP A 209 0.60 -28.60 -12.98
CA TRP A 209 1.20 -29.51 -13.95
C TRP A 209 1.18 -30.96 -13.47
N GLN A 210 1.37 -31.20 -12.17
CA GLN A 210 1.28 -32.55 -11.60
C GLN A 210 -0.15 -33.10 -11.63
N GLU A 211 -1.16 -32.27 -11.36
CA GLU A 211 -2.56 -32.71 -11.27
C GLU A 211 -3.24 -32.86 -12.64
N ILE A 212 -3.03 -31.93 -13.57
CA ILE A 212 -3.74 -31.89 -14.86
C ILE A 212 -2.82 -31.86 -16.09
N GLY A 213 -1.52 -32.00 -15.89
CA GLY A 213 -0.54 -32.08 -16.99
C GLY A 213 -0.41 -30.78 -17.81
N PRO A 214 0.02 -30.89 -19.08
CA PRO A 214 0.25 -29.74 -19.96
C PRO A 214 -0.97 -28.84 -20.18
N SER A 215 -2.18 -29.36 -19.95
CA SER A 215 -3.44 -28.62 -20.06
C SER A 215 -3.48 -27.36 -19.17
N CYS A 216 -2.73 -27.33 -18.06
CA CYS A 216 -2.64 -26.15 -17.19
C CYS A 216 -2.08 -24.91 -17.89
N MET A 217 -1.26 -25.10 -18.94
CA MET A 217 -0.63 -24.00 -19.67
C MET A 217 -1.63 -23.15 -20.44
N ALA A 218 -2.75 -23.73 -20.89
CA ALA A 218 -3.82 -22.97 -21.52
C ALA A 218 -4.43 -21.95 -20.54
N GLY A 219 -4.68 -22.36 -19.29
CA GLY A 219 -5.14 -21.48 -18.22
C GLY A 219 -4.11 -20.40 -17.88
N MET A 220 -2.84 -20.77 -17.80
CA MET A 220 -1.75 -19.80 -17.55
C MET A 220 -1.63 -18.77 -18.68
N ALA A 221 -1.78 -19.19 -19.95
CA ALA A 221 -1.78 -18.28 -21.09
C ALA A 221 -2.92 -17.25 -20.99
N VAL A 222 -4.12 -17.68 -20.59
CA VAL A 222 -5.25 -16.77 -20.36
C VAL A 222 -4.93 -15.75 -19.26
N LEU A 223 -4.37 -16.19 -18.13
CA LEU A 223 -3.97 -15.28 -17.04
C LEU A 223 -2.89 -14.28 -17.48
N LEU A 224 -1.91 -14.73 -18.27
CA LEU A 224 -0.87 -13.88 -18.82
C LEU A 224 -1.40 -12.85 -19.83
N ILE A 225 -2.45 -13.17 -20.59
CA ILE A 225 -3.13 -12.23 -21.50
C ILE A 225 -4.02 -11.24 -20.74
N LEU A 226 -4.62 -11.66 -19.61
CA LEU A 226 -5.44 -10.79 -18.78
C LEU A 226 -4.64 -9.64 -18.15
N MET A 227 -3.38 -9.87 -17.75
CA MET A 227 -2.52 -8.82 -17.16
C MET A 227 -2.28 -7.60 -18.08
N PRO A 228 -1.81 -7.74 -19.33
CA PRO A 228 -1.65 -6.60 -20.25
C PRO A 228 -3.01 -6.00 -20.62
N THR A 229 -4.05 -6.83 -20.77
CA THR A 229 -5.41 -6.35 -21.05
C THR A 229 -5.90 -5.42 -19.94
N GLN A 230 -5.78 -5.82 -18.67
CA GLN A 230 -6.11 -4.98 -17.52
C GLN A 230 -5.26 -3.70 -17.47
N THR A 231 -3.99 -3.77 -17.87
CA THR A 231 -3.11 -2.59 -17.94
C THR A 231 -3.56 -1.61 -19.04
N ILE A 232 -3.97 -2.10 -20.21
CA ILE A 232 -4.49 -1.27 -21.31
C ILE A 232 -5.79 -0.59 -20.89
N PHE A 233 -6.75 -1.35 -20.33
CA PHE A 233 -7.98 -0.78 -19.78
C PHE A 233 -7.69 0.25 -18.68
N GLY A 234 -6.72 -0.02 -17.79
CA GLY A 234 -6.28 0.92 -16.77
C GLY A 234 -5.74 2.23 -17.36
N LYS A 235 -4.95 2.17 -18.43
CA LYS A 235 -4.47 3.36 -19.16
C LYS A 235 -5.61 4.14 -19.78
N TRP A 236 -6.55 3.47 -20.45
CA TRP A 236 -7.72 4.14 -21.02
C TRP A 236 -8.58 4.82 -19.95
N PHE A 237 -8.83 4.13 -18.84
CA PHE A 237 -9.53 4.71 -17.69
C PHE A 237 -8.81 5.95 -17.16
N SER A 238 -7.47 5.92 -17.08
CA SER A 238 -6.67 7.07 -16.66
C SER A 238 -6.81 8.26 -17.61
N VAL A 239 -6.85 8.02 -18.92
CA VAL A 239 -7.04 9.09 -19.93
C VAL A 239 -8.44 9.70 -19.82
N LEU A 240 -9.48 8.87 -19.72
CA LEU A 240 -10.86 9.33 -19.55
C LEU A 240 -11.01 10.13 -18.25
N ARG A 241 -10.47 9.62 -17.14
CA ARG A 241 -10.45 10.32 -15.85
C ARG A 241 -9.74 11.67 -15.96
N GLY A 242 -8.64 11.75 -16.71
CA GLY A 242 -7.94 13.01 -16.99
C GLY A 242 -8.81 14.03 -17.72
N LYS A 243 -9.53 13.61 -18.77
CA LYS A 243 -10.47 14.49 -19.49
C LYS A 243 -11.61 14.97 -18.58
N THR A 244 -12.21 14.07 -17.80
CA THR A 244 -13.27 14.42 -16.84
C THR A 244 -12.78 15.37 -15.75
N ALA A 245 -11.54 15.21 -15.28
CA ALA A 245 -10.95 16.11 -14.29
C ALA A 245 -10.84 17.55 -14.84
N VAL A 246 -10.37 17.74 -16.07
CA VAL A 246 -10.26 19.08 -16.69
C VAL A 246 -11.63 19.77 -16.81
N LEU A 247 -12.67 19.03 -17.24
CA LEU A 247 -14.03 19.57 -17.31
C LEU A 247 -14.56 19.94 -15.91
N THR A 248 -14.31 19.08 -14.93
CA THR A 248 -14.72 19.31 -13.53
C THR A 248 -14.03 20.54 -12.94
N ASP A 249 -12.73 20.71 -13.20
CA ASP A 249 -11.93 21.85 -12.73
C ASP A 249 -12.43 23.16 -13.34
N ASN A 250 -12.72 23.17 -14.65
CA ASN A 250 -13.32 24.33 -15.32
C ASN A 250 -14.68 24.69 -14.70
N ARG A 251 -15.54 23.70 -14.45
CA ARG A 251 -16.84 23.90 -13.79
C ARG A 251 -16.69 24.52 -12.40
N ILE A 252 -15.77 23.99 -11.58
CA ILE A 252 -15.52 24.49 -10.22
C ILE A 252 -14.98 25.93 -10.27
N ARG A 253 -14.05 26.23 -11.20
CA ARG A 253 -13.52 27.59 -11.37
C ARG A 253 -14.62 28.58 -11.72
N THR A 254 -15.46 28.29 -12.72
CA THR A 254 -16.56 29.19 -13.11
C THR A 254 -17.56 29.37 -11.98
N MET A 255 -17.90 28.31 -11.23
CA MET A 255 -18.74 28.47 -10.03
C MET A 255 -18.12 29.40 -9.00
N ASN A 256 -16.82 29.29 -8.72
CA ASN A 256 -16.13 30.17 -7.78
C ASN A 256 -16.16 31.63 -8.23
N GLU A 257 -15.97 31.89 -9.52
CA GLU A 257 -16.08 33.25 -10.10
C GLU A 257 -17.50 33.82 -9.92
N VAL A 258 -18.54 33.03 -10.19
CA VAL A 258 -19.94 33.45 -10.00
C VAL A 258 -20.26 33.74 -8.52
N ILE A 259 -19.82 32.88 -7.60
CA ILE A 259 -20.03 33.07 -6.16
C ILE A 259 -19.29 34.31 -5.67
N SER A 260 -18.05 34.52 -6.10
CA SER A 260 -17.28 35.72 -5.76
C SER A 260 -17.93 37.00 -6.30
N GLY A 261 -18.50 36.95 -7.50
CA GLY A 261 -19.21 38.05 -8.15
C GLY A 261 -20.70 38.21 -7.77
N MET A 262 -21.22 37.41 -6.83
CA MET A 262 -22.67 37.27 -6.62
C MET A 262 -23.38 38.61 -6.32
N ARG A 263 -22.72 39.51 -5.58
CA ARG A 263 -23.28 40.82 -5.25
C ARG A 263 -23.52 41.67 -6.50
N ILE A 264 -22.59 41.66 -7.45
CA ILE A 264 -22.72 42.40 -8.72
C ILE A 264 -23.83 41.76 -9.56
N ILE A 265 -23.83 40.43 -9.67
CA ILE A 265 -24.86 39.68 -10.41
C ILE A 265 -26.27 40.01 -9.88
N LYS A 266 -26.43 40.09 -8.56
CA LYS A 266 -27.69 40.53 -7.92
C LYS A 266 -28.04 41.98 -8.20
N MET A 267 -27.07 42.91 -8.11
CA MET A 267 -27.30 44.34 -8.37
C MET A 267 -27.78 44.60 -9.81
N TYR A 268 -27.32 43.82 -10.77
CA TYR A 268 -27.69 43.96 -12.19
C TYR A 268 -28.81 42.98 -12.64
N ALA A 269 -29.38 42.19 -11.72
CA ALA A 269 -30.40 41.18 -12.02
C ALA A 269 -29.98 40.17 -13.11
N TRP A 270 -28.70 39.77 -13.11
CA TRP A 270 -28.10 38.85 -14.10
C TRP A 270 -28.18 37.37 -13.70
N GLU A 271 -29.03 37.00 -12.74
CA GLU A 271 -29.05 35.62 -12.24
C GLU A 271 -29.47 34.61 -13.31
N LYS A 272 -30.46 34.93 -14.15
CA LYS A 272 -30.94 34.01 -15.21
C LYS A 272 -29.86 33.72 -16.27
N PRO A 273 -29.20 34.73 -16.87
CA PRO A 273 -28.07 34.49 -17.78
C PRO A 273 -26.97 33.61 -17.19
N PHE A 274 -26.52 33.90 -15.96
CA PHE A 274 -25.48 33.11 -15.30
C PHE A 274 -25.95 31.69 -14.93
N THR A 275 -27.23 31.52 -14.58
CA THR A 275 -27.81 30.17 -14.36
C THR A 275 -27.75 29.34 -15.64
N ASN A 276 -28.10 29.94 -16.79
CA ASN A 276 -28.05 29.27 -18.09
C ASN A 276 -26.61 28.91 -18.50
N LEU A 277 -25.65 29.81 -18.25
CA LEU A 277 -24.23 29.55 -18.49
C LEU A 277 -23.74 28.34 -17.66
N ILE A 278 -24.09 28.27 -16.37
CA ILE A 278 -23.74 27.14 -15.50
C ILE A 278 -24.40 25.84 -15.99
N ALA A 279 -25.65 25.90 -16.44
CA ALA A 279 -26.36 24.73 -16.97
C ALA A 279 -25.66 24.15 -18.21
N GLN A 280 -25.18 25.00 -19.13
CA GLN A 280 -24.42 24.59 -20.31
C GLN A 280 -23.08 23.96 -19.95
N ILE A 281 -22.36 24.51 -18.97
CA ILE A 281 -21.09 23.95 -18.51
C ILE A 281 -21.32 22.59 -17.82
N ARG A 282 -22.49 22.37 -17.23
CA ARG A 282 -22.85 21.10 -16.56
C ARG A 282 -23.31 20.00 -17.52
N SER A 283 -23.77 20.33 -18.72
CA SER A 283 -24.23 19.34 -19.72
C SER A 283 -23.11 18.65 -20.50
N VAL A 284 -21.86 19.07 -20.29
CA VAL A 284 -20.63 18.54 -20.90
C VAL A 284 -19.88 17.67 -19.89
#